data_AF-A0A1E3XDR9-F1
#
_entry.id   AF-A0A1E3XDR9-F1
#
_cell.length_a   1.000
_cell.length_b   1.000
_cell.length_c   1.000
_cell.angle_alpha   90.00
_cell.angle_beta   90.00
_cell.angle_gamma   90.00
#
_symmetry.space_group_name_H-M   'P 1'
#
loop_
_entity.id
_entity.type
_entity.pdbx_description
1 polymer ?
#
loop_
_entity_poly.entity_id
_entity_poly.type
_entity_poly.pdbx_seq_one_letter_code
_entity_poly.pdbx_strand_id
1 'polypeptide(L)'
;MYRQKGDIMHVDAINLIDILEQKFEKDHAKVIARAIDEAISESVKQQSTILTTKEDLANLKAEIIKWMFIFWIGQIGILTGIIFAILKLYFS
;
A
#
# COMPACT_ATOMS: atom_id res chain seq x y z
N MET A 1 -17.41 -14.32 -20.18
CA MET A 1 -16.03 -14.86 -20.11
C MET A 1 -15.36 -14.46 -18.79
N TYR A 2 -15.84 -14.95 -17.63
CA TYR A 2 -15.22 -14.64 -16.33
C TYR A 2 -15.40 -15.81 -15.33
N ARG A 3 -14.66 -16.91 -15.49
CA ARG A 3 -14.60 -17.97 -14.45
C ARG A 3 -13.24 -18.66 -14.28
N GLN A 4 -12.24 -18.44 -15.12
CA GLN A 4 -11.02 -19.28 -15.12
C GLN A 4 -9.79 -18.70 -14.38
N LYS A 5 -9.95 -17.71 -13.49
CA LYS A 5 -8.81 -17.18 -12.69
C LYS A 5 -8.83 -17.61 -11.22
N GLY A 6 -9.87 -18.31 -10.78
CA GLY A 6 -9.96 -18.87 -9.42
C GLY A 6 -9.56 -20.35 -9.30
N ASP A 7 -9.40 -21.05 -10.42
CA ASP A 7 -9.15 -22.50 -10.47
C ASP A 7 -7.63 -22.82 -10.47
N ILE A 8 -6.85 -21.99 -11.20
CA ILE A 8 -5.39 -22.11 -11.31
C ILE A 8 -4.61 -21.87 -10.01
N MET A 9 -5.19 -21.22 -9.00
CA MET A 9 -4.50 -20.98 -7.72
C MET A 9 -4.70 -22.13 -6.71
N HIS A 10 -5.73 -22.97 -6.90
CA HIS A 10 -6.03 -24.11 -6.03
C HIS A 10 -5.49 -25.44 -6.58
N VAL A 11 -5.39 -25.55 -7.91
CA VAL A 11 -4.85 -26.73 -8.61
C VAL A 11 -3.33 -26.90 -8.38
N ASP A 12 -2.59 -25.82 -8.10
CA ASP A 12 -1.14 -25.86 -7.86
C ASP A 12 -0.78 -26.46 -6.49
N ALA A 13 -1.54 -26.12 -5.44
CA ALA A 13 -1.30 -26.66 -4.09
C ALA A 13 -1.62 -28.16 -4.00
N ILE A 14 -2.68 -28.61 -4.69
CA ILE A 14 -3.10 -30.01 -4.70
C ILE A 14 -2.10 -30.88 -5.48
N ASN A 15 -1.62 -30.41 -6.65
CA ASN A 15 -0.59 -31.13 -7.41
C ASN A 15 0.76 -31.20 -6.67
N LEU A 16 1.12 -30.18 -5.88
CA LEU A 16 2.38 -30.15 -5.15
C LEU A 16 2.44 -31.20 -4.03
N ILE A 17 1.33 -31.42 -3.33
CA ILE A 17 1.23 -32.42 -2.26
C ILE A 17 1.35 -33.84 -2.84
N ASP A 18 0.69 -34.12 -3.97
CA ASP A 18 0.75 -35.42 -4.64
C ASP A 18 2.17 -35.77 -5.14
N ILE A 19 2.92 -34.77 -5.63
CA ILE A 19 4.31 -34.95 -6.10
C ILE A 19 5.29 -35.17 -4.92
N LEU A 20 5.03 -34.52 -3.77
CA LEU A 20 5.85 -34.67 -2.57
C LEU A 20 5.60 -36.02 -1.87
N GLU A 21 4.36 -36.51 -1.86
CA GLU A 21 4.03 -37.84 -1.32
C GLU A 21 4.59 -38.99 -2.16
N GLN A 22 4.77 -38.81 -3.47
CA GLN A 22 5.27 -39.86 -4.37
C GLN A 22 6.79 -40.09 -4.28
N LYS A 23 7.57 -39.17 -3.69
CA LYS A 23 9.04 -39.19 -3.70
C LYS A 23 9.73 -39.16 -2.34
N PHE A 24 9.02 -39.01 -1.22
CA PHE A 24 9.63 -38.87 0.10
C PHE A 24 8.91 -39.65 1.21
N GLU A 25 9.70 -40.23 2.12
CA GLU A 25 9.21 -40.79 3.39
C GLU A 25 8.51 -39.69 4.22
N LYS A 26 7.41 -40.03 4.90
CA LYS A 26 6.41 -39.09 5.49
C LYS A 26 7.01 -37.94 6.34
N ASP A 27 8.19 -38.13 6.92
CA ASP A 27 8.86 -37.10 7.72
C ASP A 27 9.47 -35.97 6.88
N HIS A 28 9.98 -36.25 5.68
CA HIS A 28 10.67 -35.25 4.86
C HIS A 28 9.69 -34.33 4.13
N ALA A 29 8.56 -34.87 3.68
CA ALA A 29 7.48 -34.08 3.08
C ALA A 29 6.90 -33.04 4.05
N LYS A 30 6.81 -33.39 5.35
CA LYS A 30 6.29 -32.51 6.39
C LYS A 30 7.22 -31.34 6.72
N VAL A 31 8.54 -31.56 6.65
CA VAL A 31 9.56 -30.52 6.82
C VAL A 31 9.53 -29.55 5.66
N ILE A 32 9.43 -30.06 4.42
CA ILE A 32 9.35 -29.23 3.21
C ILE A 32 8.05 -28.41 3.19
N ALA A 33 6.90 -29.03 3.53
CA ALA A 33 5.63 -28.33 3.62
C ALA A 33 5.66 -27.18 4.64
N ARG A 34 6.26 -27.42 5.83
CA ARG A 34 6.45 -26.38 6.84
C ARG A 34 7.35 -25.25 6.36
N ALA A 35 8.48 -25.56 5.73
CA ALA A 35 9.40 -24.55 5.22
C ALA A 35 8.74 -23.66 4.14
N ILE A 36 7.87 -24.25 3.31
CA ILE A 36 7.09 -23.52 2.30
C ILE A 36 6.03 -22.64 2.96
N ASP A 37 5.25 -23.17 3.91
CA ASP A 37 4.25 -22.38 4.65
C ASP A 37 4.90 -21.21 5.39
N GLU A 38 6.08 -21.43 5.99
CA GLU A 38 6.81 -20.42 6.74
C GLU A 38 7.32 -19.31 5.81
N ALA A 39 7.95 -19.67 4.68
CA ALA A 39 8.40 -18.74 3.64
C ALA A 39 7.25 -17.95 3.00
N ILE A 40 6.11 -18.60 2.74
CA ILE A 40 4.90 -17.94 2.23
C ILE A 40 4.35 -16.96 3.27
N SER A 41 4.28 -17.35 4.55
CA SER A 41 3.79 -16.48 5.62
C SER A 41 4.69 -15.25 5.79
N GLU A 42 6.01 -15.40 5.65
CA GLU A 42 6.97 -14.31 5.76
C GLU A 42 6.88 -13.36 4.56
N SER A 43 6.73 -13.90 3.36
CA SER A 43 6.53 -13.13 2.12
C SER A 43 5.21 -12.35 2.11
N VAL A 44 4.15 -12.92 2.69
CA VAL A 44 2.84 -12.24 2.82
C VAL A 44 2.91 -11.13 3.88
N LYS A 45 3.58 -11.37 5.02
CA LYS A 45 3.78 -10.35 6.06
C LYS A 45 4.59 -9.17 5.54
N GLN A 46 5.68 -9.39 4.80
CA GLN A 46 6.45 -8.31 4.18
C GLN A 46 5.62 -7.46 3.23
N GLN A 47 4.81 -8.10 2.36
CA GLN A 47 3.94 -7.36 1.44
C GLN A 47 2.86 -6.57 2.16
N SER A 48 2.26 -7.13 3.23
CA SER A 48 1.30 -6.40 4.06
C SER A 48 1.92 -5.15 4.68
N THR A 49 3.11 -5.25 5.27
CA THR A 49 3.83 -4.10 5.86
C THR A 49 4.13 -3.01 4.83
N ILE A 50 4.51 -3.41 3.62
CA ILE A 50 4.76 -2.47 2.51
C ILE A 50 3.47 -1.78 2.08
N LEU A 51 2.34 -2.49 2.01
CA LEU A 51 1.04 -1.93 1.65
C LEU A 51 0.55 -0.93 2.69
N THR A 52 0.63 -1.27 3.98
CA THR A 52 0.30 -0.36 5.09
C THR A 52 1.14 0.92 5.02
N THR A 53 2.45 0.79 4.79
CA THR A 53 3.35 1.94 4.69
C THR A 53 3.04 2.82 3.47
N LYS A 54 2.61 2.22 2.34
CA LYS A 54 2.20 2.96 1.14
C LYS A 54 0.91 3.75 1.37
N GLU A 55 -0.04 3.16 2.09
CA GLU A 55 -1.30 3.81 2.45
C GLU A 55 -1.06 4.98 3.41
N ASP A 56 -0.24 4.77 4.44
CA ASP A 56 0.16 5.82 5.38
C ASP A 56 0.86 6.98 4.65
N LEU A 57 1.75 6.67 3.71
CA LEU A 57 2.44 7.67 2.90
C LEU A 57 1.48 8.43 1.97
N ALA A 58 0.47 7.77 1.41
CA ALA A 58 -0.56 8.42 0.61
C ALA A 58 -1.41 9.36 1.47
N ASN A 59 -1.79 8.94 2.68
CA ASN A 59 -2.56 9.74 3.62
C ASN A 59 -1.76 10.99 4.07
N LEU A 60 -0.48 10.82 4.43
CA LEU A 60 0.39 11.95 4.79
C LEU A 60 0.55 12.95 3.63
N LYS A 61 0.72 12.46 2.40
CA LYS A 61 0.77 13.34 1.21
C LYS A 61 -0.53 14.11 1.02
N ALA A 62 -1.67 13.45 1.19
CA ALA A 62 -2.99 14.10 1.07
C ALA A 62 -3.18 15.19 2.14
N GLU A 63 -2.76 14.92 3.38
CA GLU A 63 -2.80 15.91 4.46
C GLU A 63 -1.89 17.11 4.19
N ILE A 64 -0.66 16.88 3.71
CA ILE A 64 0.27 17.96 3.34
C ILE A 64 -0.33 18.84 2.25
N ILE A 65 -0.91 18.23 1.20
CA ILE A 65 -1.56 18.97 0.11
C ILE A 65 -2.73 19.81 0.65
N LYS A 66 -3.56 19.24 1.54
CA LYS A 66 -4.66 19.96 2.18
C LYS A 66 -4.15 21.17 2.98
N TRP A 67 -3.09 20.99 3.76
CA TRP A 67 -2.46 22.07 4.52
C TRP A 67 -1.84 23.15 3.63
N MET A 68 -1.30 22.77 2.46
CA MET A 68 -0.82 23.75 1.48
C MET A 68 -1.95 24.69 1.04
N PHE A 69 -3.15 24.21 0.72
CA PHE A 69 -4.25 25.09 0.32
C PHE A 69 -4.66 26.08 1.42
N ILE A 70 -4.72 25.64 2.68
CA ILE A 70 -5.05 26.50 3.83
C ILE A 70 -4.00 27.61 3.98
N PHE A 71 -2.72 27.25 3.87
CA PHE A 71 -1.63 28.21 3.91
C PHE A 71 -1.72 29.21 2.75
N TRP A 72 -1.99 28.75 1.52
CA TRP A 72 -2.05 29.59 0.34
C TRP A 72 -3.22 30.60 0.41
N ILE A 73 -4.39 30.19 0.93
CA ILE A 73 -5.51 31.12 1.16
C ILE A 73 -5.11 32.22 2.16
N GLY A 74 -4.38 31.87 3.22
CA GLY A 74 -3.84 32.83 4.18
C GLY A 74 -2.91 33.87 3.52
N GLN A 75 -1.98 33.42 2.67
CA GLN A 75 -1.08 34.31 1.94
C GLN A 75 -1.84 35.27 1.02
N ILE A 76 -2.84 34.79 0.26
CA ILE A 76 -3.66 35.63 -0.61
C ILE A 76 -4.43 36.69 0.19
N GLY A 77 -4.99 36.32 1.35
CA GLY A 77 -5.68 37.26 2.23
C GLY A 77 -4.76 38.39 2.72
N ILE A 78 -3.56 38.02 3.19
CA ILE A 78 -2.56 38.99 3.67
C ILE A 78 -2.09 39.90 2.52
N LEU A 79 -1.71 39.32 1.37
CA LEU A 79 -1.25 40.08 0.22
C LEU A 79 -2.33 41.04 -0.29
N THR A 80 -3.57 40.58 -0.37
CA THR A 80 -4.72 41.43 -0.77
C THR A 80 -4.93 42.57 0.24
N GLY A 81 -4.83 42.29 1.54
CA GLY A 81 -4.94 43.30 2.58
C GLY A 81 -3.83 44.36 2.49
N ILE A 82 -2.58 43.94 2.26
CA ILE A 82 -1.45 44.86 2.09
C ILE A 82 -1.63 45.73 0.85
N ILE A 83 -1.97 45.14 -0.29
CA ILE A 83 -2.20 45.88 -1.55
C ILE A 83 -3.32 46.90 -1.35
N PHE A 84 -4.44 46.50 -0.74
CA PHE A 84 -5.57 47.40 -0.50
C PHE A 84 -5.21 48.54 0.46
N ALA A 85 -4.44 48.26 1.51
CA ALA A 85 -3.97 49.28 2.45
C ALA A 85 -3.07 50.32 1.75
N ILE A 86 -2.15 49.86 0.90
CA ILE A 86 -1.25 50.75 0.13
C ILE A 86 -2.05 51.57 -0.89
N LEU A 87 -2.99 50.95 -1.63
CA LEU A 87 -3.83 51.67 -2.58
C LEU A 87 -4.67 52.74 -1.89
N LYS A 88 -5.28 52.42 -0.73
CA LYS A 88 -6.02 53.39 0.06
C LYS A 88 -5.14 54.55 0.53
N LEU A 89 -3.91 54.28 0.96
CA LEU A 89 -2.96 55.31 1.37
C LEU A 89 -2.54 56.21 0.20
N TYR A 90 -2.35 55.64 -0.99
CA TYR A 90 -1.89 56.37 -2.17
C TYR A 90 -2.98 57.25 -2.80
N PHE A 91 -4.25 56.81 -2.74
CA PHE A 91 -5.39 57.54 -3.31
C PHE A 91 -6.15 58.42 -2.30
N SER A 92 -5.69 58.50 -1.05
CA SER A 92 -6.25 59.36 0.01
C SER A 92 -5.39 60.58 0.24
#